data_AF-A0A8S0G6B4-F1
#
_entry.id   AF-A0A8S0G6B4-F1
#
_cell.length_a   1.000
_cell.length_b   1.000
_cell.length_c   1.000
_cell.angle_alpha   90.00
_cell.angle_beta   90.00
_cell.angle_gamma   90.00
#
_symmetry.space_group_name_H-M   'P 1'
#
loop_
_entity.id
_entity.type
_entity.pdbx_description
1 polymer ?
#
loop_
_entity_poly.entity_id
_entity_poly.type
_entity_poly.pdbx_seq_one_letter_code
_entity_poly.pdbx_strand_id
1 'polypeptide(L)'
;MTDVHLPLNLNIEEFKGEQLRVTGDTDITVRTMLLKVSSIDGNTKLDALDIDSSQGIVNASGTAQLSDNWPVDITLNSTLNVEPLKGEKLKLKVGGALREQLEIGVNLSGPVDMDLRAQTRLAEAGLPLNVEVNSKQLYWPFTGEKQYQADDLKLPNLPAK
;
A
#
# COMPACT_ATOMS: atom_id res chain seq x y z
N MET A 1 -20.91 -9.32 16.28
CA MET A 1 -21.05 -8.72 14.93
C MET A 1 -20.89 -9.83 13.91
N THR A 2 -21.56 -9.72 12.77
CA THR A 2 -21.79 -10.81 11.79
C THR A 2 -20.65 -10.93 10.77
N ASP A 3 -20.40 -12.15 10.28
CA ASP A 3 -19.52 -12.38 9.14
C ASP A 3 -20.09 -11.80 7.85
N VAL A 4 -19.21 -11.35 6.95
CA VAL A 4 -19.61 -10.81 5.65
C VAL A 4 -19.51 -11.94 4.63
N HIS A 5 -20.66 -12.47 4.26
CA HIS A 5 -20.76 -13.46 3.20
C HIS A 5 -20.97 -12.76 1.86
N LEU A 6 -19.99 -12.87 0.97
CA LEU A 6 -20.19 -12.52 -0.44
C LEU A 6 -21.17 -13.52 -1.05
N PRO A 7 -22.29 -13.07 -1.63
CA PRO A 7 -23.35 -13.96 -2.12
C PRO A 7 -22.98 -14.71 -3.41
N LEU A 8 -21.79 -14.45 -3.98
CA LEU A 8 -21.37 -14.95 -5.28
C LEU A 8 -19.86 -15.24 -5.25
N ASN A 9 -19.47 -16.37 -5.83
CA ASN A 9 -18.08 -16.65 -6.14
C ASN A 9 -17.68 -15.86 -7.39
N LEU A 10 -16.53 -15.19 -7.34
CA LEU A 10 -15.97 -14.40 -8.44
C LEU A 10 -14.67 -15.05 -8.89
N ASN A 11 -14.50 -15.23 -10.20
CA ASN A 11 -13.21 -15.58 -10.78
C ASN A 11 -12.97 -14.71 -12.01
N ILE A 12 -12.05 -13.76 -11.87
CA ILE A 12 -11.54 -12.96 -12.97
C ILE A 12 -10.18 -13.57 -13.33
N GLU A 13 -10.19 -14.46 -14.32
CA GLU A 13 -8.97 -15.06 -14.84
C GLU A 13 -8.05 -14.01 -15.43
N GLU A 14 -8.61 -13.06 -16.17
CA GLU A 14 -7.89 -11.95 -16.79
C GLU A 14 -8.85 -10.81 -17.11
N PHE A 15 -8.64 -9.65 -16.51
CA PHE A 15 -9.26 -8.39 -16.92
C PHE A 15 -8.16 -7.42 -17.35
N LYS A 16 -8.19 -7.03 -18.62
CA LYS A 16 -7.19 -6.16 -19.23
C LYS A 16 -7.80 -4.82 -19.62
N GLY A 17 -7.07 -3.76 -19.35
CA GLY A 17 -7.36 -2.42 -19.83
C GLY A 17 -6.13 -1.82 -20.52
N GLU A 18 -6.35 -1.12 -21.62
CA GLU A 18 -5.29 -0.47 -22.38
C GLU A 18 -5.69 0.99 -22.66
N GLN A 19 -4.71 1.88 -22.62
CA GLN A 19 -4.87 3.30 -22.94
C GLN A 19 -6.02 3.98 -22.16
N LEU A 20 -6.23 3.59 -20.90
CA LEU A 20 -7.26 4.18 -20.06
C LEU A 20 -6.84 5.60 -19.65
N ARG A 21 -7.80 6.52 -19.64
CA ARG A 21 -7.61 7.88 -19.12
C ARG A 21 -8.40 8.03 -17.85
N VAL A 22 -7.72 8.36 -16.76
CA VAL A 22 -8.33 8.77 -15.51
C VAL A 22 -8.24 10.28 -15.43
N THR A 23 -9.38 10.96 -15.45
CA THR A 23 -9.47 12.42 -15.40
C THR A 23 -9.82 12.88 -13.99
N GLY A 24 -9.13 13.90 -13.50
CA GLY A 24 -9.33 14.48 -12.18
C GLY A 24 -8.43 15.71 -12.02
N ASP A 25 -7.97 15.98 -10.80
CA ASP A 25 -7.00 17.07 -10.55
C ASP A 25 -5.66 16.84 -11.25
N THR A 26 -5.33 15.58 -11.53
CA THR A 26 -4.21 15.20 -12.38
C THR A 26 -4.65 14.13 -13.36
N ASP A 27 -4.50 14.42 -14.65
CA ASP A 27 -4.78 13.46 -15.70
C ASP A 27 -3.74 12.32 -15.68
N ILE A 28 -4.24 11.08 -15.55
CA ILE A 28 -3.40 9.87 -15.57
C ILE A 28 -3.71 9.08 -16.83
N THR A 29 -2.67 8.78 -17.59
CA THR A 29 -2.75 7.82 -18.69
C THR A 29 -2.26 6.47 -18.20
N VAL A 30 -3.15 5.49 -18.13
CA VAL A 30 -2.79 4.09 -17.86
C VAL A 30 -2.56 3.42 -19.21
N ARG A 31 -1.30 3.08 -19.51
CA ARG A 31 -0.91 2.41 -20.74
C ARG A 31 -1.47 1.00 -20.76
N THR A 32 -1.26 0.25 -19.68
CA THR A 32 -1.77 -1.11 -19.51
C THR A 32 -2.22 -1.33 -18.06
N MET A 33 -3.25 -2.16 -17.91
CA MET A 33 -3.73 -2.68 -16.64
C MET A 33 -4.07 -4.16 -16.81
N LEU A 34 -3.62 -4.99 -15.87
CA LEU A 34 -4.01 -6.38 -15.71
C LEU A 34 -4.55 -6.58 -14.30
N LEU A 35 -5.72 -7.20 -14.20
CA LEU A 35 -6.31 -7.66 -12.95
C LEU A 35 -6.62 -9.15 -13.05
N LYS A 36 -6.14 -9.92 -12.08
CA LYS A 36 -6.45 -11.33 -11.87
C LYS A 36 -6.85 -11.51 -10.41
N VAL A 37 -8.11 -11.84 -10.17
CA VAL A 37 -8.65 -11.94 -8.81
C VAL A 37 -9.68 -13.04 -8.74
N SER A 38 -9.64 -13.82 -7.67
CA SER A 38 -10.67 -14.80 -7.32
C SER A 38 -11.21 -14.52 -5.93
N SER A 39 -12.48 -14.80 -5.71
CA SER A 39 -13.13 -14.79 -4.40
C SER A 39 -14.06 -15.99 -4.31
N ILE A 40 -13.70 -16.94 -3.46
CA ILE A 40 -14.43 -18.20 -3.27
C ILE A 40 -14.71 -18.37 -1.79
N ASP A 41 -15.97 -18.53 -1.41
CA ASP A 41 -16.38 -18.78 -0.02
C ASP A 41 -15.85 -17.73 0.98
N GLY A 42 -15.81 -16.46 0.56
CA GLY A 42 -15.30 -15.36 1.37
C GLY A 42 -13.77 -15.22 1.42
N ASN A 43 -13.02 -16.10 0.74
CA ASN A 43 -11.58 -16.01 0.56
C ASN A 43 -11.27 -15.34 -0.78
N THR A 44 -10.78 -14.10 -0.71
CA THR A 44 -10.32 -13.33 -1.85
C THR A 44 -8.81 -13.51 -2.04
N LYS A 45 -8.40 -13.78 -3.28
CA LYS A 45 -7.01 -13.83 -3.71
C LYS A 45 -6.82 -12.87 -4.88
N LEU A 46 -5.95 -11.89 -4.68
CA LEU A 46 -5.41 -11.06 -5.75
C LEU A 46 -4.15 -11.75 -6.28
N ASP A 47 -4.28 -12.44 -7.41
CA ASP A 47 -3.13 -13.08 -8.06
C ASP A 47 -2.20 -12.03 -8.68
N ALA A 48 -2.79 -11.01 -9.32
CA ALA A 48 -2.04 -9.88 -9.87
C ALA A 48 -2.94 -8.65 -10.05
N LEU A 49 -2.41 -7.50 -9.68
CA LEU A 49 -2.80 -6.19 -10.19
C LEU A 49 -1.54 -5.51 -10.72
N ASP A 50 -1.41 -5.44 -12.04
CA ASP A 50 -0.29 -4.78 -12.70
C ASP A 50 -0.79 -3.55 -13.45
N ILE A 51 -0.20 -2.40 -13.19
CA ILE A 51 -0.57 -1.12 -13.81
C ILE A 51 0.69 -0.44 -14.29
N ASP A 52 0.72 -0.08 -15.57
CA ASP A 52 1.72 0.81 -16.15
C ASP A 52 1.08 2.14 -16.53
N SER A 53 1.52 3.25 -15.94
CA SER A 53 0.89 4.56 -16.10
C SER A 53 1.89 5.70 -16.30
N SER A 54 1.40 6.86 -16.74
CA SER A 54 2.20 8.09 -16.85
C SER A 54 2.88 8.48 -15.53
N GLN A 55 2.27 8.13 -14.39
CA GLN A 55 2.79 8.46 -13.06
C GLN A 55 3.66 7.37 -12.43
N GLY A 56 3.78 6.20 -13.05
CA GLY A 56 4.58 5.11 -12.52
C GLY A 56 4.00 3.73 -12.79
N ILE A 57 4.67 2.73 -12.23
CA ILE A 57 4.30 1.33 -12.31
C ILE A 57 3.81 0.87 -10.94
N VAL A 58 2.77 0.04 -10.89
CA VAL A 58 2.26 -0.60 -9.68
C VAL A 58 2.09 -2.09 -9.94
N ASN A 59 2.52 -2.92 -8.99
CA ASN A 59 2.30 -4.35 -8.97
C ASN A 59 1.78 -4.73 -7.58
N ALA A 60 0.63 -5.38 -7.49
CA ALA A 60 0.08 -5.84 -6.22
C ALA A 60 -0.42 -7.28 -6.28
N SER A 61 -0.30 -7.97 -5.16
CA SER A 61 -0.82 -9.32 -4.96
C SER A 61 -1.13 -9.54 -3.48
N GLY A 62 -1.95 -10.54 -3.19
CA GLY A 62 -2.28 -10.84 -1.81
C GLY A 62 -3.53 -11.67 -1.61
N THR A 63 -3.91 -11.80 -0.35
CA THR A 63 -5.12 -12.47 0.09
C THR A 63 -5.87 -11.64 1.11
N ALA A 64 -7.18 -11.82 1.15
CA ALA A 64 -8.06 -11.26 2.14
C ALA A 64 -9.22 -12.22 2.39
N GLN A 65 -9.61 -12.42 3.65
CA GLN A 65 -10.76 -13.23 4.00
C GLN A 65 -11.77 -12.34 4.76
N LEU A 66 -13.06 -12.44 4.44
CA LEU A 66 -14.13 -11.64 5.06
C LEU A 66 -14.91 -12.39 6.15
N SER A 67 -14.32 -13.46 6.68
CA SER A 67 -14.77 -14.21 7.85
C SER A 67 -13.71 -14.18 8.95
N ASP A 68 -14.09 -14.66 10.14
CA ASP A 68 -13.24 -14.63 11.34
C ASP A 68 -12.82 -13.19 11.71
N ASN A 69 -11.53 -12.97 11.95
CA ASN A 69 -10.95 -11.67 12.27
C ASN A 69 -10.56 -10.84 11.03
N TRP A 70 -10.96 -11.31 9.84
CA TRP A 70 -10.64 -10.71 8.55
C TRP A 70 -9.15 -10.65 8.26
N PRO A 71 -8.47 -11.81 8.14
CA PRO A 71 -7.05 -11.85 7.85
C PRO A 71 -6.76 -11.29 6.45
N VAL A 72 -5.68 -10.53 6.35
CA VAL A 72 -5.16 -9.96 5.11
C VAL A 72 -3.64 -10.16 5.03
N ASP A 73 -3.15 -10.42 3.83
CA ASP A 73 -1.73 -10.31 3.47
C ASP A 73 -1.65 -9.75 2.07
N ILE A 74 -1.36 -8.45 1.95
CA ILE A 74 -1.30 -7.72 0.69
C ILE A 74 0.08 -7.12 0.55
N THR A 75 0.70 -7.32 -0.60
CA THR A 75 1.94 -6.66 -1.00
C THR A 75 1.68 -5.80 -2.21
N LEU A 76 2.09 -4.54 -2.16
CA LEU A 76 2.10 -3.60 -3.26
C LEU A 76 3.52 -3.09 -3.46
N ASN A 77 4.00 -3.16 -4.69
CA ASN A 77 5.25 -2.55 -5.12
C ASN A 77 4.91 -1.46 -6.13
N SER A 78 5.61 -0.35 -6.06
CA SER A 78 5.46 0.73 -7.04
C SER A 78 6.80 1.38 -7.34
N THR A 79 6.96 1.85 -8.57
CA THR A 79 8.03 2.78 -8.95
C THR A 79 7.38 4.05 -9.48
N LEU A 80 7.64 5.16 -8.81
CA LEU A 80 7.05 6.46 -9.12
C LEU A 80 7.77 7.10 -10.32
N ASN A 81 7.01 7.73 -11.20
CA ASN A 81 7.48 8.51 -12.34
C ASN A 81 6.93 9.95 -12.27
N VAL A 82 6.89 10.51 -11.06
CA VAL A 82 6.40 11.86 -10.78
C VAL A 82 7.44 12.64 -10.00
N GLU A 83 7.70 13.87 -10.41
CA GLU A 83 8.58 14.76 -9.65
C GLU A 83 7.90 15.19 -8.33
N PRO A 84 8.64 15.39 -7.23
CA PRO A 84 10.10 15.25 -7.08
C PRO A 84 10.59 13.82 -6.80
N LEU A 85 9.70 12.82 -6.80
CA LEU A 85 9.97 11.45 -6.38
C LEU A 85 10.21 10.51 -7.58
N LYS A 86 10.68 11.05 -8.70
CA LYS A 86 10.86 10.23 -9.91
C LYS A 86 11.94 9.19 -9.66
N GLY A 87 11.60 7.92 -9.91
CA GLY A 87 12.46 6.77 -9.64
C GLY A 87 12.35 6.21 -8.23
N GLU A 88 11.56 6.83 -7.35
CA GLU A 88 11.28 6.32 -5.99
C GLU A 88 10.58 4.95 -6.06
N LYS A 89 11.08 4.00 -5.28
CA LYS A 89 10.51 2.65 -5.18
C LYS A 89 9.85 2.48 -3.83
N LEU A 90 8.54 2.25 -3.87
CA LEU A 90 7.72 1.95 -2.72
C LEU A 90 7.45 0.45 -2.66
N LYS A 91 7.66 -0.16 -1.49
CA LYS A 91 7.11 -1.47 -1.14
C LYS A 91 6.23 -1.32 0.09
N LEU A 92 4.93 -1.53 -0.08
CA LEU A 92 3.93 -1.59 0.97
C LEU A 92 3.57 -3.06 1.23
N LYS A 93 3.59 -3.47 2.49
CA LYS A 93 3.04 -4.73 2.96
C LYS A 93 1.99 -4.44 4.02
N VAL A 94 0.81 -5.02 3.88
CA VAL A 94 -0.25 -5.00 4.89
C VAL A 94 -0.52 -6.43 5.30
N GLY A 95 -0.44 -6.73 6.59
CA GLY A 95 -0.63 -8.05 7.15
C GLY A 95 -1.49 -8.03 8.40
N GLY A 96 -1.84 -9.22 8.89
CA GLY A 96 -2.59 -9.38 10.13
C GLY A 96 -4.08 -9.52 9.88
N ALA A 97 -4.89 -9.02 10.80
CA ALA A 97 -6.34 -9.21 10.80
C ALA A 97 -7.05 -7.89 11.13
N LEU A 98 -7.94 -7.43 10.23
CA LEU A 98 -8.56 -6.10 10.34
C LEU A 98 -9.34 -5.91 11.66
N ARG A 99 -9.95 -6.98 12.18
CA ARG A 99 -10.76 -6.94 13.41
C ARG A 99 -9.93 -7.13 14.69
N GLU A 100 -8.65 -7.46 14.56
CA GLU A 100 -7.75 -7.67 15.70
C GLU A 100 -6.58 -6.70 15.63
N GLN A 101 -5.51 -7.06 14.91
CA GLN A 101 -4.34 -6.21 14.71
C GLN A 101 -3.90 -6.23 13.26
N LEU A 102 -3.74 -5.04 12.70
CA LEU A 102 -3.12 -4.81 11.41
C LEU A 102 -1.66 -4.42 11.59
N GLU A 103 -0.84 -4.92 10.68
CA GLU A 103 0.56 -4.57 10.54
C GLU A 103 0.79 -3.96 9.17
N ILE A 104 1.48 -2.84 9.12
CA ILE A 104 1.77 -2.08 7.91
C ILE A 104 3.28 -1.89 7.86
N GLY A 105 3.92 -2.40 6.81
CA GLY A 105 5.32 -2.16 6.50
C GLY A 105 5.44 -1.34 5.23
N VAL A 106 6.19 -0.26 5.28
CA VAL A 106 6.51 0.59 4.13
C VAL A 106 8.02 0.68 4.02
N ASN A 107 8.55 0.35 2.86
CA ASN A 107 9.95 0.59 2.51
C ASN A 107 9.97 1.52 1.29
N LEU A 108 10.72 2.61 1.43
CA LEU A 108 11.03 3.57 0.39
C LEU A 108 12.51 3.44 0.04
N SER A 109 12.82 3.48 -1.25
CA SER A 109 14.19 3.45 -1.75
C SER A 109 14.31 4.24 -3.05
N GLY A 110 15.18 5.24 -3.06
CA GLY A 110 15.36 6.15 -4.17
C GLY A 110 15.74 7.55 -3.68
N PRO A 111 15.09 8.61 -4.19
CA PRO A 111 15.18 9.95 -3.60
C PRO A 111 14.90 10.01 -2.09
N VAL A 112 14.09 9.08 -1.56
CA VAL A 112 13.82 8.90 -0.13
C VAL A 112 14.20 7.47 0.27
N ASP A 113 15.02 7.34 1.31
CA ASP A 113 15.37 6.04 1.91
C ASP A 113 14.76 5.98 3.32
N MET A 114 13.71 5.18 3.49
CA MET A 114 12.96 5.11 4.74
C MET A 114 12.27 3.75 4.90
N ASP A 115 12.37 3.20 6.11
CA ASP A 115 11.57 2.10 6.59
C ASP A 115 10.57 2.60 7.63
N LEU A 116 9.28 2.40 7.37
CA LEU A 116 8.20 2.65 8.33
C LEU A 116 7.51 1.34 8.65
N ARG A 117 7.27 1.12 9.94
CA ARG A 117 6.41 0.04 10.43
C ARG A 117 5.32 0.64 11.29
N ALA A 118 4.10 0.19 11.10
CA ALA A 118 2.99 0.59 11.93
C ALA A 118 2.17 -0.63 12.33
N GLN A 119 1.65 -0.60 13.55
CA GLN A 119 0.69 -1.58 14.04
C GLN A 119 -0.52 -0.85 14.60
N THR A 120 -1.72 -1.33 14.28
CA THR A 120 -2.95 -0.71 14.77
C THR A 120 -4.07 -1.72 14.98
N ARG A 121 -4.97 -1.42 15.91
CA ARG A 121 -6.18 -2.20 16.16
C ARG A 121 -7.40 -1.36 15.82
N LEU A 122 -7.85 -1.46 14.56
CA LEU A 122 -8.92 -0.62 14.01
C LEU A 122 -10.26 -0.78 14.73
N ALA A 123 -10.49 -1.95 15.34
CA ALA A 123 -11.71 -2.25 16.07
C ALA A 123 -11.72 -1.70 17.51
N GLU A 124 -10.60 -1.19 18.02
CA GLU A 124 -10.50 -0.63 19.36
C GLU A 124 -10.77 0.88 19.34
N ALA A 125 -11.60 1.34 20.28
CA ALA A 125 -11.85 2.76 20.48
C ALA A 125 -10.55 3.49 20.82
N GLY A 126 -10.35 4.66 20.21
CA GLY A 126 -9.11 5.44 20.35
C GLY A 126 -8.02 5.09 19.34
N LEU A 127 -8.23 4.09 18.47
CA LEU A 127 -7.32 3.71 17.38
C LEU A 127 -5.86 3.61 17.86
N PRO A 128 -5.54 2.65 18.75
CA PRO A 128 -4.17 2.49 19.20
C PRO A 128 -3.28 2.26 17.97
N LEU A 129 -2.30 3.14 17.81
CA LEU A 129 -1.37 3.15 16.69
C LEU A 129 0.05 3.22 17.26
N ASN A 130 0.85 2.25 16.89
CA ASN A 130 2.28 2.22 17.13
C ASN A 130 2.97 2.45 15.80
N VAL A 131 3.87 3.43 15.71
CA VAL A 131 4.66 3.70 14.50
C VAL A 131 6.14 3.70 14.85
N GLU A 132 6.92 2.98 14.05
CA GLU A 132 8.37 3.02 14.02
C GLU A 132 8.84 3.57 12.68
N VAL A 133 9.76 4.54 12.71
CA VAL A 133 10.36 5.10 11.50
C VAL A 133 11.87 5.01 11.62
N ASN A 134 12.50 4.48 10.59
CA ASN A 134 13.94 4.40 10.44
C ASN A 134 14.34 5.01 9.10
N SER A 135 15.32 5.91 9.11
CA SER A 135 15.92 6.46 7.89
C SER A 135 17.37 6.82 8.18
N LYS A 136 18.29 6.47 7.28
CA LYS A 136 19.70 6.88 7.41
C LYS A 136 19.87 8.38 7.20
N GLN A 137 19.07 8.94 6.30
CA GLN A 137 19.12 10.35 5.98
C GLN A 137 17.80 10.77 5.37
N LEU A 138 17.10 11.65 6.07
CA LEU A 138 15.87 12.26 5.61
C LEU A 138 16.09 13.76 5.51
N TYR A 139 15.73 14.36 4.39
CA TYR A 139 15.80 15.80 4.21
C TYR A 139 14.52 16.31 3.56
N TRP A 140 14.20 17.57 3.83
CA TRP A 140 13.05 18.25 3.27
C TRP A 140 13.43 19.68 2.86
N PRO A 141 12.96 20.19 1.71
CA PRO A 141 12.24 19.49 0.65
C PRO A 141 13.10 18.40 -0.04
N PHE A 142 12.46 17.42 -0.68
CA PHE A 142 13.15 16.31 -1.36
C PHE A 142 13.90 16.73 -2.64
N THR A 143 13.64 17.93 -3.14
CA THR A 143 14.37 18.56 -4.25
C THR A 143 14.71 20.01 -3.91
N GLY A 144 15.75 20.52 -4.57
CA GLY A 144 16.22 21.88 -4.35
C GLY A 144 17.08 22.00 -3.08
N GLU A 145 17.07 23.18 -2.48
CA GLU A 145 17.86 23.48 -1.29
C GLU A 145 17.25 22.83 -0.05
N LYS A 146 18.04 22.01 0.66
CA LYS A 146 17.62 21.34 1.90
C LYS A 146 17.38 22.38 2.98
N GLN A 147 16.18 22.40 3.54
CA GLN A 147 15.81 23.28 4.66
C GLN A 147 15.87 22.54 5.99
N TYR A 148 15.56 21.25 5.97
CA TYR A 148 15.58 20.37 7.13
C TYR A 148 16.33 19.10 6.78
N GLN A 149 17.08 18.58 7.73
CA GLN A 149 17.80 17.33 7.61
C GLN A 149 17.81 16.61 8.95
N ALA A 150 17.53 15.32 8.92
CA ALA A 150 17.67 14.40 10.03
C ALA A 150 18.51 13.21 9.53
N ASP A 151 19.68 13.05 10.12
CA ASP A 151 20.55 11.91 9.87
C ASP A 151 20.32 10.85 10.94
N ASP A 152 20.40 9.58 10.55
CA ASP A 152 20.16 8.39 11.40
C ASP A 152 18.87 8.48 12.23
N LEU A 153 17.79 8.95 11.61
CA LEU A 153 16.48 9.06 12.22
C LEU A 153 15.99 7.67 12.66
N LYS A 154 15.78 7.51 13.97
CA LYS A 154 15.14 6.36 14.58
C LYS A 154 14.08 6.85 15.55
N LEU A 155 12.82 6.70 15.18
CA LEU A 155 11.69 7.05 16.03
C LEU A 155 11.01 5.77 16.47
N PRO A 156 11.31 5.26 17.67
CA PRO A 156 10.60 4.12 18.22
C PRO A 156 9.24 4.57 18.76
N ASN A 157 8.19 3.88 18.31
CA ASN A 157 6.89 3.81 18.96
C ASN A 157 6.23 5.17 19.25
N LEU A 158 5.76 5.84 18.20
CA LEU A 158 4.93 7.04 18.30
C LEU A 158 3.48 6.66 18.65
N PRO A 159 2.95 6.97 19.85
CA PRO A 159 1.53 6.81 20.13
C PRO A 159 0.74 7.90 19.38
N ALA A 160 -0.26 7.52 18.60
CA ALA A 160 -1.25 8.48 18.13
C ALA A 160 -2.01 9.07 19.33
N LYS A 161 -2.12 10.40 19.38
CA LYS A 161 -2.89 11.13 20.39
C LYS A 161 -4.38 11.05 20.13
#